data_AF-A0A147JUP5-F1
#
_entry.id   AF-A0A147JUP5-F1
#
_cell.length_a   1.000
_cell.length_b   1.000
_cell.length_c   1.000
_cell.angle_alpha   90.00
_cell.angle_beta   90.00
_cell.angle_gamma   90.00
#
_symmetry.space_group_name_H-M   'P 1'
#
loop_
_entity.id
_entity.type
_entity.pdbx_description
1 polymer ?
#
loop_
_entity_poly.entity_id
_entity_poly.type
_entity_poly.pdbx_seq_one_letter_code
_entity_poly.pdbx_strand_id
1 'polypeptide(L)'
;MRATYLLGIVVFLVVVLPLIGFLLGSGLVKLAAQVILTIVLVAVIGATGIFGYICIKAQARKWGLGLFLIAIICLLIVFWLWTGKPLLLI
;
A
#
# COMPACT_ATOMS: atom_id res chain seq x y z
N MET A 1 0.28 12.38 22.20
CA MET A 1 -0.19 13.48 21.33
C MET A 1 0.82 13.85 20.24
N ARG A 2 2.11 14.13 20.53
CA ARG A 2 3.07 14.51 19.48
C ARG A 2 3.33 13.43 18.40
N ALA A 3 3.44 12.16 18.80
CA ALA A 3 3.70 11.06 17.88
C ALA A 3 2.58 10.82 16.86
N THR A 4 1.32 11.00 17.26
CA THR A 4 0.16 10.82 16.37
C THR A 4 0.09 11.89 15.28
N TYR A 5 0.46 13.14 15.58
CA TYR A 5 0.55 14.19 14.56
C TYR A 5 1.69 13.94 13.57
N LEU A 6 2.84 13.47 14.07
CA LEU A 6 3.98 13.12 13.21
C LEU A 6 3.64 11.96 12.27
N LEU A 7 2.96 10.93 12.77
CA LEU A 7 2.48 9.82 11.93
C LEU A 7 1.48 10.30 10.87
N GLY A 8 0.54 11.17 11.23
CA GLY A 8 -0.41 11.74 10.28
C GLY A 8 0.27 12.54 9.16
N ILE A 9 1.26 13.37 9.50
CA ILE A 9 2.04 14.15 8.53
C ILE A 9 2.83 13.25 7.59
N VAL A 10 3.47 12.20 8.11
CA VAL A 10 4.22 11.23 7.29
C VAL A 10 3.29 10.53 6.32
N VAL A 11 2.12 10.06 6.77
CA VAL A 11 1.12 9.42 5.89
C VAL A 11 0.63 10.39 4.81
N PHE A 12 0.38 11.65 5.17
CA PHE A 12 -0.04 12.67 4.22
C PHE A 12 1.03 12.92 3.14
N LEU A 13 2.28 13.09 3.53
CA LEU A 13 3.38 13.37 2.59
C LEU A 13 3.72 12.18 1.70
N VAL A 14 3.72 10.97 2.26
CA VAL A 14 4.23 9.77 1.59
C VAL A 14 3.14 9.05 0.79
N VAL A 15 1.87 9.23 1.15
CA VAL A 15 0.75 8.54 0.49
C VAL A 15 -0.15 9.53 -0.23
N VAL A 16 -0.69 10.53 0.47
CA VAL A 16 -1.72 11.42 -0.09
C VAL A 16 -1.15 12.30 -1.20
N LEU A 17 0.02 12.89 -0.98
CA LEU A 17 0.68 13.76 -1.96
C LEU A 17 1.01 13.05 -3.28
N PRO A 18 1.70 11.89 -3.29
CA PRO A 18 1.94 11.17 -4.52
C PRO A 18 0.67 10.54 -5.10
N LEU A 19 -0.36 10.24 -4.32
CA LEU A 19 -1.65 9.82 -4.86
C LEU A 19 -2.31 10.93 -5.69
N ILE A 20 -2.30 12.17 -5.20
CA ILE A 20 -2.78 13.35 -5.93
C ILE A 20 -1.92 13.58 -7.18
N GLY A 21 -0.60 13.51 -7.06
CA GLY A 21 0.32 13.65 -8.19
C GLY A 21 0.16 12.56 -9.26
N PHE A 22 -0.24 11.35 -8.87
CA PHE A 22 -0.52 10.25 -9.80
C PHE A 22 -1.85 10.45 -10.55
N LEU A 23 -2.88 10.97 -9.86
CA LEU A 23 -4.23 11.17 -10.42
C LEU A 23 -4.35 12.45 -11.26
N LEU A 24 -3.71 13.54 -10.84
CA LEU A 24 -3.85 14.88 -11.44
C LEU A 24 -2.58 15.36 -12.15
N GLY A 25 -1.44 14.71 -11.93
CA GLY A 25 -0.16 15.10 -12.53
C GLY A 25 -0.02 14.66 -13.99
N SER A 26 0.79 15.39 -14.75
CA SER A 26 1.11 15.10 -16.15
C SER A 26 2.59 14.71 -16.33
N GLY A 27 2.86 13.86 -17.33
CA GLY A 27 4.20 13.46 -17.75
C GLY A 27 5.10 12.95 -16.62
N LEU A 28 6.17 13.70 -16.32
CA LEU A 28 7.19 13.35 -15.33
C LEU A 28 6.66 13.31 -13.89
N VAL A 29 5.68 14.16 -13.55
CA VAL A 29 5.11 14.20 -12.18
C VAL A 29 4.33 12.92 -11.89
N LYS A 30 3.57 12.44 -12.88
CA LYS A 30 2.83 11.18 -12.77
C LYS A 30 3.78 9.99 -12.64
N LEU A 31 4.87 9.98 -13.40
CA LEU A 31 5.89 8.94 -13.36
C LEU A 31 6.60 8.90 -11.99
N ALA A 32 7.02 10.06 -11.48
CA ALA A 32 7.64 10.15 -10.15
C ALA A 32 6.67 9.72 -9.03
N ALA A 33 5.42 10.16 -9.10
CA ALA A 33 4.37 9.74 -8.16
C ALA A 33 4.12 8.23 -8.19
N GLN A 34 4.09 7.62 -9.38
CA GLN A 34 3.92 6.18 -9.55
C GLN A 34 5.09 5.39 -8.95
N VAL A 35 6.33 5.85 -9.15
CA VAL A 35 7.51 5.22 -8.54
C VAL A 35 7.45 5.29 -7.02
N ILE A 36 7.13 6.46 -6.45
CA ILE A 36 7.01 6.64 -5.01
C ILE A 36 5.93 5.72 -4.43
N LEU A 37 4.73 5.69 -5.04
CA LEU A 37 3.65 4.80 -4.60
C LEU A 37 4.03 3.31 -4.70
N THR A 38 4.80 2.94 -5.72
CA THR A 38 5.29 1.56 -5.89
C THR A 38 6.27 1.17 -4.77
N ILE A 39 7.20 2.06 -4.40
CA ILE A 39 8.13 1.83 -3.29
C ILE A 39 7.38 1.69 -1.96
N VAL A 40 6.43 2.59 -1.70
CA VAL A 40 5.58 2.53 -0.49
C VAL A 40 4.83 1.21 -0.45
N LEU A 41 4.30 0.76 -1.59
CA LEU A 41 3.60 -0.51 -1.65
C LEU A 41 4.52 -1.70 -1.36
N VAL A 42 5.73 -1.74 -1.94
CA VAL A 42 6.71 -2.81 -1.65
C VAL A 42 7.05 -2.84 -0.16
N ALA A 43 7.20 -1.68 0.48
CA ALA A 43 7.43 -1.59 1.91
C ALA A 43 6.23 -2.14 2.72
N VAL A 44 5.00 -1.81 2.33
CA VAL A 44 3.77 -2.34 2.95
C VAL A 44 3.69 -3.85 2.79
N ILE A 45 3.89 -4.38 1.58
CA ILE A 45 3.89 -5.84 1.33
C ILE A 45 4.94 -6.52 2.20
N GLY A 46 6.17 -5.97 2.24
CA GLY A 46 7.25 -6.50 3.08
C GLY A 46 6.90 -6.52 4.56
N ALA A 47 6.39 -5.41 5.09
CA ALA A 47 5.94 -5.32 6.48
C ALA A 47 4.80 -6.31 6.77
N THR A 48 3.84 -6.47 5.85
CA THR A 48 2.70 -7.37 6.02
C THR A 48 3.12 -8.84 5.94
N GLY A 49 4.09 -9.18 5.09
CA GLY A 49 4.69 -10.52 5.01
C GLY A 49 5.44 -10.90 6.29
N ILE A 50 6.25 -9.98 6.82
CA ILE A 50 6.95 -10.17 8.11
C ILE A 50 5.93 -10.34 9.24
N PHE A 51 4.90 -9.50 9.28
CA PHE A 51 3.85 -9.58 10.28
C PHE A 51 3.05 -10.90 10.19
N GLY A 52 2.78 -11.37 8.97
CA GLY A 52 2.16 -12.67 8.71
C GLY A 52 3.01 -13.84 9.22
N TYR A 53 4.32 -13.82 8.98
CA TYR A 53 5.26 -14.82 9.51
C TYR A 53 5.25 -14.88 11.04
N ILE A 54 5.24 -13.72 11.70
CA ILE A 54 5.17 -13.63 13.16
C ILE A 54 3.83 -14.16 13.68
N CYS A 55 2.71 -13.85 13.02
CA CYS A 55 1.39 -14.33 13.41
C CYS A 55 1.25 -15.86 13.32
N ILE A 56 1.89 -16.48 12.33
CA ILE A 56 1.94 -17.95 12.18
C ILE A 56 2.72 -18.57 13.34
N LYS A 57 3.89 -18.00 13.68
CA LYS A 57 4.68 -18.47 14.85
C LYS A 57 3.96 -18.26 16.18
N ALA A 58 3.20 -17.18 16.33
CA ALA A 58 2.51 -16.84 17.57
C ALA A 58 1.19 -17.60 17.78
N GLN A 59 0.80 -18.53 16.89
CA GLN A 59 -0.51 -19.23 16.90
C GLN A 59 -1.74 -18.30 16.96
N ALA A 60 -1.58 -17.00 16.70
CA ALA A 60 -2.64 -16.01 16.60
C ALA A 60 -3.36 -16.12 15.23
N ARG A 61 -3.79 -17.33 14.87
CA ARG A 61 -4.29 -17.68 13.53
C ARG A 61 -5.45 -16.80 13.06
N LYS A 62 -6.28 -16.32 13.99
CA LYS A 62 -7.46 -15.48 13.70
C LYS A 62 -7.07 -14.07 13.24
N TRP A 63 -5.98 -13.52 13.77
CA TRP A 63 -5.48 -12.19 13.42
C TRP A 63 -4.59 -12.23 12.17
N GLY A 64 -3.78 -13.30 12.03
CA GLY A 64 -2.95 -13.51 10.85
C GLY A 64 -3.76 -13.66 9.56
N LEU A 65 -4.87 -14.40 9.59
CA LEU A 65 -5.71 -14.61 8.41
C LEU A 65 -6.35 -13.31 7.90
N GLY A 66 -6.86 -12.46 8.80
CA GLY A 66 -7.48 -11.19 8.44
C GLY A 66 -6.49 -10.22 7.79
N LEU A 67 -5.27 -10.12 8.34
CA LEU A 67 -4.23 -9.27 7.77
C LEU A 67 -3.70 -9.80 6.43
N PHE A 68 -3.65 -11.12 6.27
CA PHE A 68 -3.27 -11.73 5.00
C PHE A 68 -4.31 -11.47 3.89
N LEU A 69 -5.61 -11.56 4.24
CA LEU A 69 -6.70 -11.25 3.30
C LEU A 69 -6.65 -9.78 2.84
N ILE A 70 -6.41 -8.85 3.78
CA ILE A 70 -6.26 -7.42 3.49
C ILE A 70 -5.05 -7.17 2.60
N ALA A 71 -3.94 -7.85 2.82
CA ALA A 71 -2.74 -7.75 1.97
C ALA A 71 -3.04 -8.16 0.51
N ILE A 72 -3.76 -9.27 0.32
CA ILE A 72 -4.18 -9.74 -1.01
C ILE A 72 -5.09 -8.71 -1.69
N ILE A 73 -6.07 -8.15 -0.97
CA ILE A 73 -6.97 -7.11 -1.50
C ILE A 73 -6.16 -5.86 -1.91
N CYS A 74 -5.17 -5.46 -1.10
CA CYS A 74 -4.30 -4.33 -1.39
C CYS A 74 -3.49 -4.55 -2.69
N LEU A 75 -2.93 -5.76 -2.85
CA LEU A 75 -2.21 -6.16 -4.07
C LEU A 75 -3.12 -6.11 -5.31
N LEU A 76 -4.35 -6.61 -5.21
CA LEU A 76 -5.32 -6.58 -6.30
C LEU A 76 -5.70 -5.16 -6.71
N ILE A 77 -5.93 -4.27 -5.73
CA ILE A 77 -6.26 -2.86 -5.99
C ILE A 77 -5.11 -2.14 -6.68
N VAL A 78 -3.86 -2.39 -6.26
CA VAL A 78 -2.70 -1.78 -6.92
C VAL A 78 -2.56 -2.32 -8.33
N PHE A 79 -2.62 -3.64 -8.51
CA PHE A 79 -2.54 -4.24 -9.84
C PHE A 79 -3.60 -3.63 -10.78
N TRP A 80 -4.80 -3.40 -10.28
CA TRP A 80 -5.86 -2.72 -11.00
C TRP A 80 -5.51 -1.27 -11.35
N LEU A 81 -5.04 -0.48 -10.37
CA LEU A 81 -4.57 0.91 -10.56
C LEU A 81 -3.42 1.00 -11.56
N TRP A 82 -2.54 0.01 -11.60
CA TRP A 82 -1.35 -0.01 -12.43
C TRP A 82 -1.66 -0.42 -13.88
N THR A 83 -2.53 -1.40 -14.06
CA THR A 83 -2.92 -1.90 -15.39
C THR A 83 -4.01 -1.06 -16.06
N GLY A 84 -4.77 -0.28 -15.29
CA GLY A 84 -5.90 0.52 -15.80
C GLY A 84 -7.03 -0.32 -16.42
N LYS A 85 -6.99 -1.66 -16.25
CA LYS A 85 -7.93 -2.61 -16.82
C LYS A 85 -8.75 -3.26 -15.70
N PRO A 86 -10.09 -3.22 -15.75
CA PRO A 86 -10.91 -3.87 -14.73
C PRO A 86 -10.53 -5.35 -14.57
N LEU A 87 -10.42 -5.79 -13.33
CA LEU A 87 -10.10 -7.18 -12.90
C LEU A 87 -11.03 -8.26 -13.51
N LEU A 88 -12.10 -7.84 -14.17
CA LEU A 88 -13.08 -8.65 -14.91
C LEU A 88 -12.65 -9.06 -16.33
N LEU A 89 -11.50 -8.58 -16.82
CA LEU A 89 -11.01 -8.79 -18.19
C LEU A 89 -9.66 -9.55 -18.22
N ILE A 90 -9.57 -10.59 -17.40
CA ILE A 90 -8.57 -11.67 -17.49
C ILE A 90 -9.27 -12.91 -18.04
#